data_AF-A0ABD0WKI7-F1
#
_entry.id   AF-A0ABD0WKI7-F1
#
_cell.length_a   1.000
_cell.length_b   1.000
_cell.length_c   1.000
_cell.angle_alpha   90.00
_cell.angle_beta   90.00
_cell.angle_gamma   90.00
#
_symmetry.space_group_name_H-M   'P 1'
#
loop_
_entity.id
_entity.type
_entity.pdbx_description
1 polymer ?
#
loop_
_entity_poly.entity_id
_entity_poly.type
_entity_poly.pdbx_seq_one_letter_code
_entity_poly.pdbx_strand_id
1 'polypeptide(L)'
;MEMGGPPALPGQSGQPGQVLGLQSLSFAYQGLLDIPYEAILAQQNTLEVLDLSYNLLEDPALLVELEKLSTLNLDCNCFSSHVKFPYMPSVTTLCVNKNKISNLPIFVEEIRTKFPNIKFLSMMNNEAAPSYFNGGSLIQYIDYSSHSDTHRLYVISQLPSLEILDDTEVQGKERVQAKKTYRVQRTREQLYCRPVDTTLQRRKVVSPGVCV
;
A
#
# COMPACT_ATOMS: atom_id res chain seq x y z
N MET A 1 -50.34 -60.64 -0.05
CA MET A 1 -49.52 -60.38 1.15
C MET A 1 -48.39 -59.47 0.72
N GLU A 2 -48.60 -58.17 0.91
CA GLU A 2 -47.55 -57.16 0.85
C GLU A 2 -46.57 -57.32 2.00
N MET A 3 -45.29 -57.08 1.75
CA MET A 3 -44.29 -56.44 2.60
C MET A 3 -43.21 -55.94 1.62
N GLY A 4 -43.02 -54.65 1.34
CA GLY A 4 -42.87 -53.55 2.27
C GLY A 4 -41.39 -53.11 2.26
N GLY A 5 -40.93 -52.56 1.12
CA GLY A 5 -39.60 -51.96 1.01
C GLY A 5 -39.51 -50.66 1.82
N PRO A 6 -38.32 -50.29 2.34
CA PRO A 6 -38.19 -49.11 3.20
C PRO A 6 -38.47 -47.82 2.42
N PRO A 7 -39.14 -46.83 3.04
CA PRO A 7 -39.55 -45.61 2.36
C PRO A 7 -38.37 -44.68 2.11
N ALA A 8 -38.31 -44.12 0.91
CA ALA A 8 -37.44 -43.00 0.57
C ALA A 8 -37.88 -41.76 1.36
N LEU A 9 -36.92 -41.11 2.04
CA LEU A 9 -37.16 -39.85 2.74
C LEU A 9 -37.22 -38.68 1.73
N PRO A 10 -38.12 -37.70 1.95
CA PRO A 10 -38.37 -36.60 1.04
C PRO A 10 -37.33 -35.48 1.16
N GLY A 11 -37.27 -34.69 0.10
CA GLY A 11 -36.28 -33.65 -0.16
C GLY A 11 -35.94 -32.73 1.02
N GLN A 12 -34.64 -32.52 1.18
CA GLN A 12 -34.12 -31.23 1.62
C GLN A 12 -33.45 -30.59 0.40
N SER A 13 -34.22 -29.77 -0.30
CA SER A 13 -33.66 -28.66 -1.05
C SER A 13 -32.96 -27.74 -0.05
N GLY A 14 -31.69 -28.03 0.22
CA GLY A 14 -30.80 -27.07 0.86
C GLY A 14 -30.65 -25.90 -0.08
N GLN A 15 -31.47 -24.86 0.13
CA GLN A 15 -31.17 -23.54 -0.38
C GLN A 15 -29.70 -23.25 -0.03
N PRO A 16 -28.85 -22.75 -0.95
CA PRO A 16 -27.63 -22.12 -0.51
C PRO A 16 -28.10 -20.97 0.38
N GLY A 17 -27.85 -21.10 1.68
CA GLY A 17 -28.11 -20.06 2.64
C GLY A 17 -27.54 -18.79 2.06
N GLN A 18 -28.40 -17.80 1.87
CA GLN A 18 -28.00 -16.47 1.50
C GLN A 18 -27.26 -15.94 2.73
N VAL A 19 -25.99 -16.29 2.84
CA VAL A 19 -25.03 -15.50 3.58
C VAL A 19 -25.20 -14.12 2.97
N LEU A 20 -25.56 -13.13 3.76
CA LEU A 20 -25.37 -11.72 3.40
C LEU A 20 -23.85 -11.49 3.34
N GLY A 21 -23.21 -12.20 2.41
CA GLY A 21 -21.79 -12.31 2.22
C GLY A 21 -21.40 -11.26 1.22
N LEU A 22 -20.28 -10.61 1.50
CA LEU A 22 -19.65 -9.67 0.58
C LEU A 22 -19.58 -10.32 -0.80
N GLN A 23 -19.92 -9.59 -1.84
CA GLN A 23 -19.78 -10.12 -3.19
C GLN A 23 -18.30 -10.19 -3.54
N SER A 24 -17.79 -11.42 -3.65
CA SER A 24 -16.38 -11.71 -3.87
C SER A 24 -16.17 -12.32 -5.25
N LEU A 25 -15.08 -11.91 -5.91
CA LEU A 25 -14.60 -12.47 -7.16
C LEU A 25 -13.12 -12.84 -7.01
N SER A 26 -12.77 -14.07 -7.38
CA SER A 26 -11.39 -14.57 -7.29
C SER A 26 -10.93 -15.10 -8.65
N PHE A 27 -9.74 -14.66 -9.05
CA PHE A 27 -8.96 -15.18 -10.16
C PHE A 27 -7.61 -15.73 -9.68
N ALA A 28 -7.55 -16.18 -8.43
CA ALA A 28 -6.29 -16.65 -7.86
C ALA A 28 -5.79 -17.95 -8.50
N TYR A 29 -4.48 -18.15 -8.53
CA TYR A 29 -3.82 -19.38 -9.01
C TYR A 29 -4.08 -19.74 -10.49
N GLN A 30 -4.32 -18.75 -11.33
CA GLN A 30 -4.62 -18.98 -12.76
C GLN A 30 -3.41 -18.77 -13.67
N GLY A 31 -2.27 -18.32 -13.13
CA GLY A 31 -1.07 -18.05 -13.92
C GLY A 31 -1.26 -16.87 -14.88
N LEU A 32 -2.12 -15.91 -14.51
CA LEU A 32 -2.48 -14.79 -15.36
C LEU A 32 -1.28 -13.84 -15.56
N LEU A 33 -1.02 -13.48 -16.81
CA LEU A 33 -0.10 -12.40 -17.17
C LEU A 33 -0.81 -11.04 -17.17
N ASP A 34 -2.10 -11.04 -17.51
CA ASP A 34 -2.95 -9.85 -17.59
C ASP A 34 -4.19 -10.01 -16.72
N ILE A 35 -4.67 -8.90 -16.17
CA ILE A 35 -5.90 -8.88 -15.37
C ILE A 35 -7.12 -9.04 -16.30
N PRO A 36 -8.09 -9.91 -15.96
CA PRO A 36 -9.30 -10.09 -16.75
C PRO A 36 -10.30 -8.94 -16.50
N TYR A 37 -9.96 -7.75 -16.99
CA TYR A 37 -10.69 -6.51 -16.72
C TYR A 37 -12.18 -6.60 -17.10
N GLU A 38 -12.52 -7.20 -18.25
CA GLU A 38 -13.91 -7.34 -18.70
C GLU A 38 -14.77 -8.12 -17.68
N ALA A 39 -14.23 -9.21 -17.13
CA ALA A 39 -14.94 -10.05 -16.17
C ALA A 39 -15.11 -9.36 -14.80
N ILE A 40 -14.15 -8.52 -14.43
CA ILE A 40 -14.20 -7.71 -13.20
C ILE A 40 -15.21 -6.57 -13.35
N LEU A 41 -15.16 -5.84 -14.47
CA LEU A 41 -16.05 -4.71 -14.75
C LEU A 41 -17.52 -5.14 -14.88
N ALA A 42 -17.78 -6.37 -15.34
CA ALA A 42 -19.12 -6.95 -15.34
C ALA A 42 -19.78 -6.97 -13.94
N GLN A 43 -19.00 -6.89 -12.86
CA GLN A 43 -19.46 -6.89 -11.47
C GLN A 43 -19.11 -5.59 -10.72
N GLN A 44 -18.70 -4.52 -11.41
CA GLN A 44 -18.16 -3.31 -10.79
C GLN A 44 -19.07 -2.66 -9.73
N ASN A 45 -20.39 -2.75 -9.91
CA ASN A 45 -21.38 -2.10 -9.05
C ASN A 45 -21.71 -2.88 -7.77
N THR A 46 -21.18 -4.09 -7.63
CA THR A 46 -21.53 -4.98 -6.53
C THR A 46 -20.31 -5.65 -5.90
N LEU A 47 -19.20 -5.74 -6.63
CA LEU A 47 -17.96 -6.36 -6.17
C LEU A 47 -17.36 -5.63 -4.95
N GLU A 48 -17.18 -6.37 -3.87
CA GLU A 48 -16.65 -5.87 -2.60
C GLU A 48 -15.28 -6.47 -2.24
N VAL A 49 -14.98 -7.68 -2.73
CA VAL A 49 -13.72 -8.38 -2.50
C VAL A 49 -13.17 -8.94 -3.81
N LEU A 50 -11.97 -8.51 -4.21
CA LEU A 50 -11.29 -8.98 -5.41
C LEU A 50 -9.99 -9.68 -5.03
N ASP A 51 -9.85 -10.92 -5.45
CA ASP A 51 -8.65 -11.72 -5.24
C ASP A 51 -7.98 -12.06 -6.57
N LEU A 52 -6.77 -11.51 -6.77
CA LEU A 52 -5.92 -11.74 -7.93
C LEU A 52 -4.60 -12.43 -7.53
N SER A 53 -4.56 -13.05 -6.36
CA SER A 53 -3.33 -13.60 -5.80
C SER A 53 -2.78 -14.81 -6.57
N TYR A 54 -1.49 -15.10 -6.43
CA TYR A 54 -0.82 -16.23 -7.07
C TYR A 54 -0.95 -16.23 -8.60
N ASN A 55 -0.61 -15.09 -9.21
CA ASN A 55 -0.55 -14.90 -10.65
C ASN A 55 0.82 -14.28 -11.03
N LEU A 56 0.94 -13.81 -12.26
CA LEU A 56 2.15 -13.19 -12.81
C LEU A 56 1.87 -11.74 -13.23
N LEU A 57 0.97 -11.06 -12.53
CA LEU A 57 0.52 -9.72 -12.87
C LEU A 57 1.58 -8.67 -12.53
N GLU A 58 1.68 -7.64 -13.38
CA GLU A 58 2.64 -6.54 -13.22
C GLU A 58 1.98 -5.15 -13.16
N ASP A 59 0.79 -4.98 -13.75
CA ASP A 59 0.13 -3.68 -13.84
C ASP A 59 -1.38 -3.77 -13.54
N PRO A 60 -1.85 -3.10 -12.46
CA PRO A 60 -3.26 -3.00 -12.10
C PRO A 60 -3.93 -1.69 -12.55
N ALA A 61 -3.29 -0.88 -13.40
CA ALA A 61 -3.73 0.48 -13.72
C ALA A 61 -5.16 0.58 -14.27
N LEU A 62 -5.70 -0.47 -14.90
CA LEU A 62 -7.05 -0.45 -15.49
C LEU A 62 -8.15 -0.98 -14.56
N LEU A 63 -7.87 -1.20 -13.27
CA LEU A 63 -8.89 -1.51 -12.24
C LEU A 63 -9.74 -0.26 -11.86
N VAL A 64 -10.26 0.44 -12.87
CA VAL A 64 -11.10 1.63 -12.70
C VAL A 64 -12.55 1.23 -12.35
N GLU A 65 -13.31 2.18 -11.79
CA GLU A 65 -14.78 2.06 -11.59
C GLU A 65 -15.26 1.03 -10.55
N LEU A 66 -14.37 0.52 -9.70
CA LEU A 66 -14.71 -0.42 -8.63
C LEU A 66 -15.13 0.29 -7.32
N GLU A 67 -16.24 1.04 -7.38
CA GLU A 67 -16.69 1.93 -6.30
C GLU A 67 -17.05 1.22 -4.99
N LYS A 68 -17.43 -0.06 -5.03
CA LYS A 68 -17.77 -0.85 -3.84
C LYS A 68 -16.63 -1.74 -3.34
N LEU A 69 -15.52 -1.81 -4.08
CA LEU A 69 -14.42 -2.69 -3.72
C LEU A 69 -13.79 -2.23 -2.40
N SER A 70 -13.89 -3.06 -1.38
CA SER A 70 -13.36 -2.81 -0.04
C SER A 70 -12.03 -3.52 0.19
N THR A 71 -11.85 -4.70 -0.42
CA THR A 71 -10.73 -5.60 -0.19
C THR A 71 -10.12 -6.02 -1.52
N LEU A 72 -8.81 -5.81 -1.65
CA LEU A 72 -8.03 -6.17 -2.82
C LEU A 72 -6.84 -7.03 -2.41
N ASN A 73 -6.80 -8.27 -2.89
CA ASN A 73 -5.69 -9.20 -2.67
C ASN A 73 -4.86 -9.37 -3.96
N LEU A 74 -3.58 -9.01 -3.86
CA LEU A 74 -2.58 -9.01 -4.92
C LEU A 74 -1.34 -9.84 -4.53
N ASP A 75 -1.47 -10.71 -3.52
CA ASP A 75 -0.36 -11.53 -3.03
C ASP A 75 0.25 -12.40 -4.14
N CYS A 76 1.55 -12.68 -4.04
CA CYS A 76 2.27 -13.58 -4.95
C CYS A 76 2.09 -13.19 -6.44
N ASN A 77 2.41 -11.94 -6.78
CA ASN A 77 2.45 -11.43 -8.15
C ASN A 77 3.84 -10.84 -8.46
N CYS A 78 3.96 -10.09 -9.56
CA CYS A 78 5.21 -9.47 -10.00
C CYS A 78 5.21 -7.93 -9.82
N PHE A 79 4.35 -7.37 -8.98
CA PHE A 79 4.26 -5.91 -8.78
C PHE A 79 5.57 -5.33 -8.24
N SER A 80 6.08 -4.30 -8.91
CA SER A 80 7.28 -3.57 -8.48
C SER A 80 6.93 -2.33 -7.65
N SER A 81 7.94 -1.65 -7.10
CA SER A 81 7.74 -0.37 -6.41
C SER A 81 7.16 0.75 -7.27
N HIS A 82 7.24 0.62 -8.60
CA HIS A 82 6.74 1.61 -9.54
C HIS A 82 5.34 1.28 -10.06
N VAL A 83 4.67 0.27 -9.50
CA VAL A 83 3.29 -0.07 -9.81
C VAL A 83 2.39 1.16 -9.77
N LYS A 84 1.42 1.22 -10.67
CA LYS A 84 0.47 2.33 -10.77
C LYS A 84 -0.91 1.82 -10.46
N PHE A 85 -1.53 2.40 -9.43
CA PHE A 85 -2.91 2.10 -9.09
C PHE A 85 -3.84 3.19 -9.61
N PRO A 86 -5.06 2.82 -10.03
CA PRO A 86 -6.13 3.80 -10.17
C PRO A 86 -6.48 4.38 -8.80
N TYR A 87 -7.18 5.52 -8.78
CA TYR A 87 -7.66 6.08 -7.52
C TYR A 87 -8.83 5.25 -7.00
N MET A 88 -8.67 4.59 -5.86
CA MET A 88 -9.61 3.62 -5.30
C MET A 88 -9.96 3.97 -3.84
N PRO A 89 -10.80 5.00 -3.61
CA PRO A 89 -11.09 5.50 -2.27
C PRO A 89 -11.93 4.53 -1.42
N SER A 90 -12.59 3.56 -2.03
CA SER A 90 -13.40 2.53 -1.37
C SER A 90 -12.57 1.43 -0.71
N VAL A 91 -11.34 1.20 -1.20
CA VAL A 91 -10.48 0.12 -0.71
C VAL A 91 -9.92 0.48 0.66
N THR A 92 -10.15 -0.42 1.62
CA THR A 92 -9.68 -0.32 3.00
C THR A 92 -8.67 -1.40 3.35
N THR A 93 -8.66 -2.50 2.60
CA THR A 93 -7.77 -3.65 2.81
C THR A 93 -7.00 -3.95 1.54
N LEU A 94 -5.68 -3.93 1.62
CA LEU A 94 -4.76 -4.27 0.54
C LEU A 94 -3.73 -5.30 1.00
N CYS A 95 -3.68 -6.44 0.32
CA CYS A 95 -2.63 -7.45 0.49
C CYS A 95 -1.75 -7.47 -0.76
N VAL A 96 -0.44 -7.28 -0.61
CA VAL A 96 0.57 -7.24 -1.68
C VAL A 96 1.81 -8.05 -1.28
N ASN A 97 1.63 -9.10 -0.49
CA ASN A 97 2.71 -9.96 -0.01
C ASN A 97 3.43 -10.65 -1.15
N LYS A 98 4.72 -10.96 -0.97
CA LYS A 98 5.52 -11.75 -1.93
C LYS A 98 5.48 -11.17 -3.36
N ASN A 99 5.65 -9.86 -3.48
CA ASN A 99 5.82 -9.16 -4.75
C ASN A 99 7.29 -8.71 -4.93
N LYS A 100 7.57 -7.88 -5.94
CA LYS A 100 8.91 -7.36 -6.27
C LYS A 100 9.09 -5.90 -5.82
N ILE A 101 8.47 -5.51 -4.70
CA ILE A 101 8.59 -4.16 -4.16
C ILE A 101 9.96 -4.05 -3.47
N SER A 102 10.85 -3.20 -3.97
CA SER A 102 12.22 -3.01 -3.45
C SER A 102 12.49 -1.61 -2.89
N ASN A 103 11.76 -0.60 -3.36
CA ASN A 103 11.77 0.79 -2.90
C ASN A 103 10.48 1.13 -2.13
N LEU A 104 10.59 1.16 -0.80
CA LEU A 104 9.46 1.42 0.10
C LEU A 104 8.87 2.84 -0.03
N PRO A 105 9.66 3.95 -0.01
CA PRO A 105 9.12 5.30 -0.17
C PRO A 105 8.24 5.50 -1.40
N ILE A 106 8.66 5.00 -2.55
CA ILE A 106 7.91 5.14 -3.80
C ILE A 106 6.57 4.40 -3.70
N PHE A 107 6.61 3.15 -3.24
CA PHE A 107 5.41 2.33 -3.10
C PHE A 107 4.43 2.93 -2.10
N VAL A 108 4.89 3.35 -0.92
CA VAL A 108 4.03 3.92 0.13
C VAL A 108 3.40 5.24 -0.30
N GLU A 109 4.10 6.09 -1.06
CA GLU A 109 3.50 7.32 -1.58
C GLU A 109 2.42 7.03 -2.64
N GLU A 110 2.62 5.99 -3.47
CA GLU A 110 1.58 5.49 -4.37
C GLU A 110 0.35 5.04 -3.57
N ILE A 111 0.55 4.21 -2.53
CA ILE A 111 -0.56 3.74 -1.68
C ILE A 111 -1.30 4.90 -1.03
N ARG A 112 -0.56 5.85 -0.45
CA ARG A 112 -1.11 7.03 0.22
C ARG A 112 -1.97 7.89 -0.71
N THR A 113 -1.57 8.00 -1.97
CA THR A 113 -2.27 8.82 -2.98
C THR A 113 -3.51 8.11 -3.53
N LYS A 114 -3.42 6.80 -3.72
CA LYS A 114 -4.44 6.01 -4.43
C LYS A 114 -5.47 5.35 -3.52
N PHE A 115 -5.12 5.09 -2.26
CA PHE A 115 -5.96 4.45 -1.26
C PHE A 115 -6.07 5.33 0.00
N PRO A 116 -6.75 6.50 -0.08
CA PRO A 116 -6.80 7.47 1.02
C PRO A 116 -7.44 6.94 2.31
N ASN A 117 -8.27 5.89 2.20
CA ASN A 117 -8.99 5.27 3.33
C ASN A 117 -8.41 3.90 3.74
N ILE A 118 -7.15 3.62 3.39
CA ILE A 118 -6.50 2.36 3.75
C ILE A 118 -6.44 2.17 5.27
N LYS A 119 -6.83 0.97 5.72
CA LYS A 119 -6.85 0.55 7.14
C LYS A 119 -6.00 -0.69 7.37
N PHE A 120 -5.98 -1.62 6.43
CA PHE A 120 -5.22 -2.86 6.51
C PHE A 120 -4.27 -2.92 5.31
N LEU A 121 -2.98 -3.02 5.59
CA LEU A 121 -1.94 -3.21 4.57
C LEU A 121 -1.06 -4.39 4.96
N SER A 122 -0.89 -5.34 4.05
CA SER A 122 0.06 -6.44 4.23
C SER A 122 1.02 -6.43 3.05
N MET A 123 2.32 -6.28 3.33
CA MET A 123 3.38 -6.19 2.31
C MET A 123 4.61 -7.03 2.67
N MET A 124 4.40 -8.08 3.44
CA MET A 124 5.40 -9.04 3.87
C MET A 124 6.09 -9.72 2.69
N ASN A 125 7.32 -10.19 2.93
CA ASN A 125 8.11 -10.93 1.94
C ASN A 125 8.35 -10.19 0.60
N ASN A 126 8.40 -8.86 0.64
CA ASN A 126 8.91 -8.02 -0.45
C ASN A 126 10.39 -7.67 -0.22
N GLU A 127 11.13 -7.34 -1.28
CA GLU A 127 12.56 -6.96 -1.19
C GLU A 127 12.80 -5.66 -0.40
N ALA A 128 11.78 -4.81 -0.29
CA ALA A 128 11.81 -3.61 0.53
C ALA A 128 11.81 -3.90 2.05
N ALA A 129 11.62 -5.17 2.44
CA ALA A 129 11.46 -5.59 3.83
C ALA A 129 12.78 -5.84 4.62
N PRO A 130 13.99 -5.88 4.02
CA PRO A 130 15.23 -5.72 4.78
C PRO A 130 16.00 -4.46 4.35
N SER A 131 16.11 -3.52 5.30
CA SER A 131 17.17 -2.50 5.43
C SER A 131 17.11 -1.22 4.55
N TYR A 132 16.68 -0.16 5.22
CA TYR A 132 17.26 1.20 5.24
C TYR A 132 18.07 1.68 4.01
N PHE A 133 17.41 2.51 3.20
CA PHE A 133 17.99 3.67 2.50
C PHE A 133 19.26 3.43 1.67
N ASN A 134 19.13 3.58 0.34
CA ASN A 134 20.22 3.94 -0.59
C ASN A 134 20.94 5.25 -0.18
N GLY A 135 21.68 5.27 0.95
CA GLY A 135 22.49 6.41 1.40
C GLY A 135 22.48 6.76 2.91
N GLY A 136 22.07 5.88 3.83
CA GLY A 136 22.13 6.15 5.29
C GLY A 136 23.53 5.98 5.91
N SER A 137 23.86 6.75 6.96
CA SER A 137 25.17 6.70 7.63
C SER A 137 25.33 5.50 8.59
N LEU A 138 26.57 5.03 8.76
CA LEU A 138 27.00 3.90 9.62
C LEU A 138 26.48 3.93 11.09
N ILE A 139 26.06 5.07 11.63
CA ILE A 139 25.55 5.14 13.01
C ILE A 139 24.12 4.57 13.11
N GLN A 140 23.34 4.58 12.02
CA GLN A 140 22.04 3.90 11.95
C GLN A 140 22.19 2.37 11.77
N TYR A 141 23.41 1.89 11.53
CA TYR A 141 23.73 0.48 11.36
C TYR A 141 23.93 -0.29 12.68
N ILE A 142 24.04 0.39 13.82
CA ILE A 142 24.50 -0.27 15.05
C ILE A 142 23.34 -0.75 15.95
N ASP A 143 22.11 -0.26 15.75
CA ASP A 143 20.89 -0.70 16.46
C ASP A 143 20.16 -1.84 15.71
N TYR A 144 20.94 -2.77 15.17
CA TYR A 144 20.59 -3.75 14.13
C TYR A 144 19.70 -4.94 14.59
N SER A 145 19.20 -4.97 15.83
CA SER A 145 18.24 -6.01 16.27
C SER A 145 16.78 -5.75 15.84
N SER A 146 16.51 -4.59 15.23
CA SER A 146 15.16 -4.02 15.03
C SER A 146 14.85 -3.60 13.58
N HIS A 147 15.42 -4.26 12.57
CA HIS A 147 15.20 -3.91 11.15
C HIS A 147 13.73 -3.90 10.74
N SER A 148 12.93 -4.77 11.36
CA SER A 148 11.48 -4.81 11.16
C SER A 148 10.79 -3.55 11.68
N ASP A 149 11.31 -2.93 12.74
CA ASP A 149 10.64 -1.79 13.36
C ASP A 149 10.80 -0.52 12.54
N THR A 150 11.90 -0.39 11.78
CA THR A 150 12.22 0.86 11.11
C THR A 150 11.36 1.11 9.86
N HIS A 151 11.15 0.07 9.04
CA HIS A 151 10.23 0.13 7.89
C HIS A 151 8.80 0.31 8.37
N ARG A 152 8.41 -0.40 9.44
CA ARG A 152 7.08 -0.35 10.02
C ARG A 152 6.74 1.06 10.50
N LEU A 153 7.63 1.68 11.26
CA LEU A 153 7.47 3.07 11.70
C LEU A 153 7.43 4.06 10.52
N TYR A 154 8.17 3.80 9.43
CA TYR A 154 8.09 4.64 8.23
C TYR A 154 6.69 4.58 7.61
N VAL A 155 6.17 3.37 7.33
CA VAL A 155 4.83 3.18 6.76
C VAL A 155 3.76 3.84 7.64
N ILE A 156 3.81 3.59 8.95
CA ILE A 156 2.89 4.21 9.93
C ILE A 156 2.97 5.74 9.89
N SER A 157 4.16 6.32 9.68
CA SER A 157 4.32 7.77 9.61
C SER A 157 3.68 8.39 8.36
N GLN A 158 3.61 7.63 7.24
CA GLN A 158 3.05 8.10 5.98
C GLN A 158 1.55 7.79 5.84
N LEU A 159 1.06 6.71 6.46
CA LEU A 159 -0.32 6.24 6.38
C LEU A 159 -1.03 6.43 7.74
N PRO A 160 -1.54 7.64 8.05
CA PRO A 160 -2.09 7.96 9.37
C PRO A 160 -3.34 7.16 9.73
N SER A 161 -4.15 6.76 8.74
CA SER A 161 -5.39 6.00 8.94
C SER A 161 -5.18 4.48 9.12
N LEU A 162 -3.95 3.99 8.95
CA LEU A 162 -3.65 2.55 8.95
C LEU A 162 -3.83 1.93 10.33
N GLU A 163 -4.69 0.93 10.46
CA GLU A 163 -5.04 0.24 11.70
C GLU A 163 -4.21 -1.04 11.89
N ILE A 164 -3.97 -1.80 10.81
CA ILE A 164 -3.17 -3.02 10.82
C ILE A 164 -2.12 -2.97 9.70
N LEU A 165 -0.90 -3.36 10.03
CA LEU A 165 0.21 -3.49 9.10
C LEU A 165 0.88 -4.86 9.29
N ASP A 166 1.06 -5.64 8.23
CA ASP A 166 1.73 -6.96 8.27
C ASP A 166 1.19 -7.84 9.40
N ASP A 167 -0.13 -8.02 9.42
CA ASP A 167 -0.90 -8.83 10.39
C ASP A 167 -0.79 -8.40 11.86
N THR A 168 -0.23 -7.21 12.13
CA THR A 168 -0.10 -6.66 13.49
C THR A 168 -0.74 -5.28 13.61
N GLU A 169 -1.54 -5.09 14.66
CA GLU A 169 -2.19 -3.81 14.95
C GLU A 169 -1.16 -2.70 15.18
N VAL A 170 -1.43 -1.53 14.62
CA VAL A 170 -0.63 -0.31 14.80
C VAL A 170 -0.89 0.28 16.18
N GLN A 171 0.05 0.10 17.09
CA GLN A 171 -0.05 0.54 18.47
C GLN A 171 0.17 2.06 18.60
N GLY A 172 -0.49 2.68 19.59
CA GLY A 172 -0.33 4.12 19.86
C GLY A 172 1.12 4.54 20.12
N LYS A 173 1.91 3.69 20.78
CA LYS A 173 3.35 3.90 21.01
C LYS A 173 4.15 4.01 19.70
N GLU A 174 3.81 3.19 18.71
CA GLU A 174 4.46 3.18 17.40
C GLU A 174 4.12 4.46 16.64
N ARG A 175 2.87 4.94 16.72
CA ARG A 175 2.48 6.21 16.10
C ARG A 175 3.23 7.40 16.66
N VAL A 176 3.38 7.46 17.99
CA VAL A 176 4.15 8.53 18.65
C VAL A 176 5.61 8.48 18.21
N GLN A 177 6.20 7.28 18.19
CA GLN A 177 7.59 7.06 17.77
C GLN A 177 7.80 7.42 16.29
N ALA A 178 6.95 6.91 15.40
CA ALA A 178 6.96 7.19 13.96
C ALA A 178 6.88 8.69 13.69
N LYS A 179 5.95 9.38 14.36
CA LYS A 179 5.82 10.83 14.26
C LYS A 179 7.08 11.54 14.76
N LYS A 180 7.70 11.11 15.87
CA LYS A 180 8.92 11.73 16.38
C LYS A 180 10.10 11.54 15.42
N THR A 181 10.30 10.33 14.90
CA THR A 181 11.42 9.98 14.03
C THR A 181 11.34 10.66 12.67
N TYR A 182 10.17 10.60 12.01
CA TYR A 182 10.02 11.03 10.62
C TYR A 182 9.52 12.48 10.47
N ARG A 183 8.98 13.11 11.52
CA ARG A 183 8.69 14.58 11.51
C ARG A 183 9.97 15.41 11.45
N VAL A 184 11.06 14.92 12.05
CA VAL A 184 12.37 15.62 12.04
C VAL A 184 13.03 15.57 10.66
N GLN A 185 12.79 14.53 9.86
CA GLN A 185 13.34 14.40 8.50
C GLN A 185 12.79 15.46 7.54
N ARG A 186 11.47 15.73 7.56
CA ARG A 186 10.87 16.82 6.75
C ARG A 186 11.45 18.21 7.05
N THR A 187 11.85 18.47 8.30
CA THR A 187 12.46 19.76 8.67
C THR A 187 13.92 19.88 8.24
N ARG A 188 14.67 18.76 8.15
CA ARG A 188 16.09 18.77 7.72
C ARG A 188 16.23 18.89 6.20
N GLU A 189 15.33 18.31 5.40
CA GLU A 189 15.34 18.50 3.93
C GLU A 189 14.99 19.94 3.53
N GLN A 190 14.12 20.61 4.27
CA GLN A 190 13.81 22.04 4.05
C GLN A 190 14.99 22.98 4.36
N LEU A 191 15.98 22.54 5.15
CA LEU A 191 17.18 23.33 5.44
C LEU A 191 18.26 23.22 4.36
N TYR A 192 18.17 22.24 3.45
CA TYR A 192 19.11 22.06 2.33
C TYR A 192 18.62 22.71 1.02
N CYS A 193 17.34 23.09 0.94
CA CYS A 193 16.76 23.82 -0.20
C CYS A 193 16.45 25.29 0.15
N ARG A 194 17.39 26.01 0.77
CA ARG A 194 17.32 27.48 0.73
C ARG A 194 17.87 27.94 -0.62
N PRO A 195 17.10 28.66 -1.46
CA PRO A 195 17.67 29.30 -2.63
C PRO A 195 18.77 30.26 -2.16
N VAL A 196 19.91 30.23 -2.86
CA VAL A 196 20.99 31.21 -2.66
C VAL A 196 20.42 32.59 -2.97
N ASP A 197 20.28 33.43 -1.94
CA ASP A 197 19.85 34.82 -2.09
C ASP A 197 20.84 35.59 -2.97
N THR A 198 20.51 35.81 -4.25
CA THR A 198 21.29 36.63 -5.20
C THR A 198 21.05 38.13 -5.03
N THR A 199 20.82 38.62 -3.81
CA THR A 199 20.61 40.06 -3.54
C THR A 199 21.77 40.67 -2.76
N LEU A 200 22.97 40.66 -3.36
CA LEU A 200 24.07 41.52 -2.88
C LEU A 200 24.96 42.07 -4.00
N GLN A 201 24.38 42.80 -4.96
CA GLN A 201 25.13 43.81 -5.73
C GLN A 201 24.28 45.05 -6.05
N ARG A 202 24.06 45.89 -5.03
CA ARG A 202 23.97 47.35 -5.22
C ARG A 202 24.66 48.04 -4.05
N ARG A 203 26.00 47.97 -4.02
CA ARG A 203 26.80 48.92 -3.25
C ARG A 203 27.09 50.12 -4.14
N LYS A 204 26.65 51.28 -3.64
CA LYS A 204 26.90 52.63 -4.14
C LYS A 204 28.37 52.81 -4.54
N VAL A 205 28.61 53.32 -5.75
CA VAL A 205 29.85 54.02 -6.08
C VAL A 205 29.73 55.41 -5.45
N VAL A 206 30.39 55.61 -4.31
CA VAL A 206 30.71 56.94 -3.79
C VAL A 206 32.22 57.08 -3.98
N SER A 207 32.61 57.91 -4.93
CA SER A 207 34.01 58.31 -5.12
C SER A 207 34.34 59.45 -4.15
N PRO A 208 35.40 59.35 -3.33
CA PRO A 208 36.04 60.52 -2.75
C PRO A 208 37.14 61.00 -3.70
N GLY A 209 37.11 62.28 -4.08
CA GLY A 209 38.22 62.93 -4.76
C GLY A 209 39.27 63.43 -3.76
N VAL A 210 40.55 63.43 -4.16
CA VAL A 210 41.57 64.42 -3.73
C VAL A 210 42.65 64.54 -4.83
N CYS A 211 42.94 65.82 -5.14
CA CYS A 211 44.08 66.49 -5.77
C CYS A 211 45.24 65.72 -6.45
N VAL A 212 45.61 66.19 -7.65
CA VAL A 212 46.84 66.99 -7.87
C VAL A 212 46.46 68.21 -8.72
#